data_AF-A0A2V9FIH5-F1
#
_entry.id   AF-A0A2V9FIH5-F1
#
_cell.length_a   1.000
_cell.length_b   1.000
_cell.length_c   1.000
_cell.angle_alpha   90.00
_cell.angle_beta   90.00
_cell.angle_gamma   90.00
#
_symmetry.space_group_name_H-M   'P 1'
#
loop_
_entity.id
_entity.type
_entity.pdbx_description
1 polymer ?
#
loop_
_entity_poly.entity_id
_entity_poly.type
_entity_poly.pdbx_seq_one_letter_code
_entity_poly.pdbx_strand_id
1 'polypeptide(L)'
;PVLTGRVIESSQASEGFLWDFRETLADMLADYHYDMITKILHERGMGHYGESHEEGRAFIGDGMQVKRSNDVPMSAMWTQKPGVNREQYGYDADIRESASVAHIYGQNLVAAESLTASSGAYAWSPATLKPTADKELAMGLNRFVIHTSVHQPLLDRKPGLSLGPFGQWFNRNETWAEQAKPWISYLARCSYLLQQGKFVADIAYFYGEDSNITAIYGDHFPDVPEGYSSDYVNADALIHKFSTTNGVFTTPSGMTYRVLALDPRSKQMSLPVLRKIKELVEAGAIVVGAKPESDPSLADDQAAFRSLADKLWGSSSGASVGKGRVYGVQKVGDALQTLHISPDFEYTKPKTDTTILFVHRKLADGDLYFLDNRNDRDEGFDAIFRIEDKAAELWHPDTGQIEPASYQSTSGRTTVPLRLEPWGTVFVVFRHPAKAPSRAIPGAFEQALATVEGPWDVAFEPDRGAPPRITLDKLISWPESPDQGVKYFSGAATYTRMLQAPGDWFKPDAHLWIDLGQVKNLAEVSVNGKPLGIAWKTPYRVDATGALRPGENRIEIKVTNGWANRIIGDRQPNATKTYTFTSPKFYKANAPLQPSGLLGPVQVIRAVHEAKSVK
;
A
#
# COMPACT_ATOMS: atom_id res chain seq x y z
N PRO A 1 -40.18 -4.67 -25.23
CA PRO A 1 -39.96 -5.89 -26.04
C PRO A 1 -38.50 -6.35 -26.09
N VAL A 2 -37.57 -5.42 -26.33
CA VAL A 2 -36.13 -5.72 -26.38
C VAL A 2 -35.60 -6.33 -25.06
N LEU A 3 -36.00 -5.76 -23.91
CA LEU A 3 -35.66 -6.30 -22.57
C LEU A 3 -36.08 -7.76 -22.33
N THR A 4 -37.03 -8.28 -23.12
CA THR A 4 -37.49 -9.67 -23.04
C THR A 4 -36.97 -10.52 -24.21
N GLY A 5 -35.88 -10.10 -24.87
CA GLY A 5 -35.19 -10.86 -25.93
C GLY A 5 -35.75 -10.70 -27.34
N ARG A 6 -36.70 -9.79 -27.59
CA ARG A 6 -37.23 -9.56 -28.95
C ARG A 6 -36.40 -8.52 -29.69
N VAL A 7 -35.81 -8.90 -30.82
CA VAL A 7 -35.14 -7.96 -31.73
C VAL A 7 -36.17 -7.02 -32.35
N ILE A 8 -35.94 -5.72 -32.19
CA ILE A 8 -36.71 -4.63 -32.79
C ILE A 8 -35.81 -3.89 -33.77
N GLU A 9 -36.29 -3.69 -34.99
CA GLU A 9 -35.58 -3.10 -36.15
C GLU A 9 -34.37 -3.92 -36.63
N SER A 10 -33.34 -4.07 -35.80
CA SER A 10 -32.17 -4.90 -36.05
C SER A 10 -31.50 -5.29 -34.72
N SER A 11 -30.60 -6.28 -34.76
CA SER A 11 -29.81 -6.66 -33.58
C SER A 11 -29.02 -5.48 -33.04
N GLN A 12 -28.39 -4.71 -33.92
CA GLN A 12 -27.60 -3.52 -33.56
C GLN A 12 -28.46 -2.44 -32.88
N ALA A 13 -29.65 -2.14 -33.42
CA ALA A 13 -30.54 -1.16 -32.81
C ALA A 13 -31.05 -1.61 -31.43
N SER A 14 -31.34 -2.91 -31.30
CA SER A 14 -31.74 -3.52 -30.03
C SER A 14 -30.60 -3.49 -29.00
N GLU A 15 -29.37 -3.78 -29.40
CA GLU A 15 -28.18 -3.71 -28.55
C GLU A 15 -27.87 -2.28 -28.12
N GLY A 16 -28.00 -1.30 -29.01
CA GLY A 16 -27.83 0.11 -28.68
C GLY A 16 -28.87 0.60 -27.68
N PHE A 17 -30.14 0.24 -27.86
CA PHE A 17 -31.18 0.50 -26.86
C PHE A 17 -30.86 -0.16 -25.51
N LEU A 18 -30.37 -1.40 -25.51
CA LEU A 18 -30.02 -2.10 -24.27
C LEU A 18 -28.82 -1.45 -23.58
N TRP A 19 -27.88 -0.87 -24.33
CA TRP A 19 -26.79 -0.09 -23.77
C TRP A 19 -27.32 1.20 -23.14
N ASP A 20 -28.13 1.99 -23.86
CA ASP A 20 -28.76 3.21 -23.32
C ASP A 20 -29.58 2.93 -22.05
N PHE A 21 -30.28 1.78 -22.03
CA PHE A 21 -31.04 1.35 -20.86
C PHE A 21 -30.13 1.02 -19.66
N ARG A 22 -28.97 0.38 -19.88
CA ARG A 22 -28.00 0.09 -18.80
C ARG A 22 -27.37 1.37 -18.28
N GLU A 23 -27.01 2.31 -19.16
CA GLU A 23 -26.48 3.62 -18.75
C GLU A 23 -27.51 4.41 -17.95
N THR A 24 -28.77 4.41 -18.37
CA THR A 24 -29.86 5.03 -17.60
C THR A 24 -29.96 4.43 -16.18
N LEU A 25 -29.83 3.10 -16.04
CA LEU A 25 -29.83 2.47 -14.72
C LEU A 25 -28.58 2.82 -13.90
N ALA A 26 -27.42 2.93 -14.53
CA ALA A 26 -26.17 3.33 -13.89
C ALA A 26 -26.25 4.78 -13.36
N ASP A 27 -26.74 5.71 -14.18
CA ASP A 27 -26.98 7.10 -13.78
C ASP A 27 -27.98 7.19 -12.62
N MET A 28 -29.08 6.44 -12.71
CA MET A 28 -30.06 6.41 -11.62
C MET A 28 -29.47 5.86 -10.31
N LEU A 29 -28.55 4.89 -10.38
CA LEU A 29 -27.87 4.37 -9.20
C LEU A 29 -26.94 5.44 -8.60
N ALA A 30 -26.15 6.13 -9.42
CA ALA A 30 -25.28 7.20 -8.94
C ALA A 30 -26.10 8.34 -8.30
N ASP A 31 -27.13 8.84 -8.99
CA ASP A 31 -27.92 10.00 -8.57
C ASP A 31 -28.83 9.71 -7.37
N TYR A 32 -29.63 8.64 -7.45
CA TYR A 32 -30.73 8.39 -6.51
C TYR A 32 -30.34 7.44 -5.38
N HIS A 33 -29.19 6.78 -5.45
CA HIS A 33 -28.65 6.01 -4.34
C HIS A 33 -27.46 6.75 -3.70
N TYR A 34 -26.33 6.83 -4.38
CA TYR A 34 -25.08 7.30 -3.77
C TYR A 34 -25.11 8.80 -3.47
N ASP A 35 -25.42 9.65 -4.46
CA ASP A 35 -25.47 11.10 -4.29
C ASP A 35 -26.60 11.52 -3.32
N MET A 36 -27.74 10.82 -3.37
CA MET A 36 -28.83 11.04 -2.43
C MET A 36 -28.45 10.67 -0.98
N ILE A 37 -27.74 9.56 -0.76
CA ILE A 37 -27.24 9.19 0.57
C ILE A 37 -26.28 10.26 1.09
N THR A 38 -25.31 10.69 0.28
CA THR A 38 -24.39 11.77 0.63
C THR A 38 -25.16 13.03 1.06
N LYS A 39 -26.14 13.47 0.25
CA LYS A 39 -26.96 14.64 0.58
C LYS A 39 -27.70 14.48 1.92
N ILE A 40 -28.36 13.34 2.15
CA ILE A 40 -29.09 13.06 3.39
C ILE A 40 -28.14 13.04 4.61
N LEU A 41 -26.93 12.53 4.46
CA LEU A 41 -25.92 12.52 5.53
C LEU A 41 -25.40 13.93 5.82
N HIS A 42 -25.16 14.75 4.80
CA HIS A 42 -24.74 16.14 4.96
C HIS A 42 -25.79 17.00 5.67
N GLU A 43 -27.08 16.79 5.38
CA GLU A 43 -28.20 17.43 6.11
C GLU A 43 -28.19 17.10 7.62
N ARG A 44 -27.49 16.04 8.02
CA ARG A 44 -27.32 15.59 9.42
C ARG A 44 -25.92 15.87 9.99
N GLY A 45 -25.05 16.55 9.24
CA GLY A 45 -23.67 16.83 9.65
C GLY A 45 -22.77 15.57 9.70
N MET A 46 -23.09 14.54 8.92
CA MET A 46 -22.32 13.30 8.80
C MET A 46 -21.61 13.23 7.46
N GLY A 47 -20.42 12.61 7.41
CA GLY A 47 -19.72 12.31 6.15
C GLY A 47 -20.03 10.90 5.64
N HIS A 48 -19.82 10.68 4.35
CA HIS A 48 -20.07 9.43 3.65
C HIS A 48 -18.76 8.74 3.21
N TYR A 49 -18.47 7.58 3.80
CA TYR A 49 -17.52 6.60 3.24
C TYR A 49 -18.32 5.65 2.37
N GLY A 50 -17.92 5.46 1.11
CA GLY A 50 -18.67 4.60 0.20
C GLY A 50 -17.78 3.76 -0.70
N GLU A 51 -18.03 2.45 -0.67
CA GLU A 51 -17.45 1.43 -1.54
C GLU A 51 -18.25 1.28 -2.85
N SER A 52 -17.84 0.35 -3.71
CA SER A 52 -18.57 0.05 -4.95
C SER A 52 -18.51 -1.46 -5.25
N HIS A 53 -17.82 -1.86 -6.31
CA HIS A 53 -17.86 -3.22 -6.81
C HIS A 53 -16.96 -4.18 -6.03
N GLU A 54 -15.87 -3.69 -5.45
CA GLU A 54 -14.78 -4.44 -4.80
C GLU A 54 -14.08 -5.44 -5.75
N GLU A 55 -14.82 -6.40 -6.31
CA GLU A 55 -14.35 -7.42 -7.23
C GLU A 55 -15.35 -7.63 -8.37
N GLY A 56 -14.84 -7.71 -9.61
CA GLY A 56 -15.69 -7.95 -10.78
C GLY A 56 -16.75 -6.87 -10.99
N ARG A 57 -17.95 -7.26 -11.41
CA ARG A 57 -19.09 -6.35 -11.65
C ARG A 57 -20.31 -6.77 -10.84
N ALA A 58 -20.38 -6.27 -9.61
CA ALA A 58 -21.43 -6.61 -8.66
C ALA A 58 -22.82 -6.07 -9.05
N PHE A 59 -22.89 -4.95 -9.77
CA PHE A 59 -24.14 -4.31 -10.18
C PHE A 59 -23.96 -3.50 -11.48
N ILE A 60 -25.06 -3.01 -12.06
CA ILE A 60 -25.05 -2.09 -13.20
C ILE A 60 -24.76 -0.68 -12.68
N GLY A 61 -23.53 -0.24 -12.87
CA GLY A 61 -23.03 1.06 -12.45
C GLY A 61 -21.55 1.18 -12.79
N ASP A 62 -21.05 2.41 -12.82
CA ASP A 62 -19.64 2.71 -12.92
C ASP A 62 -19.05 2.98 -11.52
N GLY A 63 -17.94 2.31 -11.20
CA GLY A 63 -17.36 2.35 -9.86
C GLY A 63 -16.84 3.72 -9.46
N MET A 64 -16.31 4.50 -10.42
CA MET A 64 -15.91 5.87 -10.16
C MET A 64 -17.11 6.80 -9.98
N GLN A 65 -18.13 6.67 -10.84
CA GLN A 65 -19.29 7.55 -10.84
C GLN A 65 -20.09 7.43 -9.54
N VAL A 66 -20.33 6.21 -9.04
CA VAL A 66 -21.05 6.02 -7.77
C VAL A 66 -20.29 6.56 -6.56
N LYS A 67 -18.96 6.69 -6.65
CA LYS A 67 -18.12 7.24 -5.58
C LYS A 67 -17.95 8.77 -5.67
N ARG A 68 -18.48 9.44 -6.71
CA ARG A 68 -18.13 10.84 -7.04
C ARG A 68 -18.50 11.87 -5.97
N SER A 69 -19.56 11.62 -5.20
CA SER A 69 -20.01 12.52 -4.14
C SER A 69 -19.59 12.09 -2.74
N ASN A 70 -19.04 10.88 -2.57
CA ASN A 70 -18.59 10.40 -1.27
C ASN A 70 -17.57 11.39 -0.69
N ASP A 71 -17.62 11.64 0.62
CA ASP A 71 -16.59 12.45 1.30
C ASP A 71 -15.25 11.69 1.35
N VAL A 72 -15.33 10.35 1.40
CA VAL A 72 -14.18 9.46 1.32
C VAL A 72 -14.52 8.25 0.42
N PRO A 73 -14.09 8.25 -0.86
CA PRO A 73 -14.12 7.07 -1.70
C PRO A 73 -13.38 5.91 -1.02
N MET A 74 -14.00 4.74 -0.99
CA MET A 74 -13.50 3.58 -0.26
C MET A 74 -13.45 2.33 -1.15
N SER A 75 -12.47 1.47 -0.89
CA SER A 75 -12.22 0.20 -1.58
C SER A 75 -12.04 -0.93 -0.56
N ALA A 76 -11.60 -2.12 -0.97
CA ALA A 76 -11.14 -3.16 -0.06
C ALA A 76 -9.82 -3.82 -0.53
N MET A 77 -9.09 -4.42 0.41
CA MET A 77 -8.04 -5.39 0.08
C MET A 77 -7.95 -6.49 1.13
N TRP A 78 -8.02 -7.72 0.62
CA TRP A 78 -7.88 -8.91 1.45
C TRP A 78 -6.42 -9.35 1.54
N THR A 79 -6.05 -9.86 2.71
CA THR A 79 -4.83 -10.62 2.91
C THR A 79 -4.98 -12.03 2.35
N GLN A 80 -3.87 -12.61 1.89
CA GLN A 80 -3.84 -13.99 1.39
C GLN A 80 -3.65 -14.98 2.56
N LYS A 81 -2.40 -15.30 2.88
CA LYS A 81 -1.96 -16.12 4.02
C LYS A 81 -0.72 -15.47 4.62
N PRO A 82 -0.44 -15.64 5.92
CA PRO A 82 0.79 -15.12 6.51
C PRO A 82 2.03 -15.55 5.69
N GLY A 83 2.80 -14.57 5.22
CA GLY A 83 4.01 -14.80 4.41
C GLY A 83 3.77 -15.01 2.90
N VAL A 84 2.54 -14.89 2.41
CA VAL A 84 2.22 -14.95 0.96
C VAL A 84 1.78 -13.57 0.49
N ASN A 85 2.57 -12.96 -0.39
CA ASN A 85 2.39 -11.58 -0.86
C ASN A 85 2.39 -11.51 -2.40
N ARG A 86 1.59 -12.34 -3.06
CA ARG A 86 1.47 -12.32 -4.53
C ARG A 86 0.67 -11.10 -4.99
N GLU A 87 0.82 -10.75 -6.27
CA GLU A 87 0.05 -9.66 -6.89
C GLU A 87 -1.45 -9.95 -6.86
N GLN A 88 -2.26 -8.93 -6.54
CA GLN A 88 -3.72 -9.03 -6.41
C GLN A 88 -4.42 -7.94 -7.24
N TYR A 89 -4.36 -8.07 -8.56
CA TYR A 89 -4.80 -7.06 -9.52
C TYR A 89 -6.21 -6.50 -9.26
N GLY A 90 -7.19 -7.35 -8.92
CA GLY A 90 -8.55 -6.90 -8.60
C GLY A 90 -8.63 -5.90 -7.45
N TYR A 91 -7.99 -6.19 -6.32
CA TYR A 91 -7.96 -5.26 -5.17
C TYR A 91 -7.09 -4.03 -5.46
N ASP A 92 -6.02 -4.18 -6.24
CA ASP A 92 -5.23 -3.03 -6.70
C ASP A 92 -6.08 -2.09 -7.56
N ALA A 93 -6.92 -2.65 -8.43
CA ALA A 93 -7.81 -1.90 -9.30
C ALA A 93 -8.88 -1.15 -8.50
N ASP A 94 -9.49 -1.75 -7.47
CA ASP A 94 -10.47 -1.09 -6.62
C ASP A 94 -9.88 0.07 -5.79
N ILE A 95 -8.67 -0.10 -5.23
CA ILE A 95 -7.98 0.99 -4.53
C ILE A 95 -7.64 2.12 -5.51
N ARG A 96 -7.08 1.80 -6.68
CA ARG A 96 -6.74 2.80 -7.71
C ARG A 96 -7.98 3.51 -8.25
N GLU A 97 -9.12 2.82 -8.38
CA GLU A 97 -10.41 3.43 -8.72
C GLU A 97 -10.78 4.50 -7.69
N SER A 98 -10.78 4.13 -6.40
CA SER A 98 -11.12 5.04 -5.31
C SER A 98 -10.14 6.21 -5.20
N ALA A 99 -8.86 5.96 -5.43
CA ALA A 99 -7.83 7.00 -5.50
C ALA A 99 -8.06 7.96 -6.67
N SER A 100 -8.35 7.43 -7.86
CA SER A 100 -8.64 8.25 -9.06
C SER A 100 -9.84 9.16 -8.83
N VAL A 101 -10.90 8.66 -8.17
CA VAL A 101 -12.04 9.47 -7.76
C VAL A 101 -11.59 10.60 -6.82
N ALA A 102 -10.89 10.26 -5.73
CA ALA A 102 -10.44 11.23 -4.74
C ALA A 102 -9.53 12.32 -5.33
N HIS A 103 -8.70 11.95 -6.32
CA HIS A 103 -7.83 12.86 -7.05
C HIS A 103 -8.65 13.78 -7.95
N ILE A 104 -9.49 13.24 -8.83
CA ILE A 104 -10.21 14.00 -9.87
C ILE A 104 -11.33 14.88 -9.29
N TYR A 105 -12.11 14.34 -8.35
CA TYR A 105 -13.25 15.03 -7.75
C TYR A 105 -12.88 15.86 -6.50
N GLY A 106 -11.68 15.63 -5.93
CA GLY A 106 -11.06 16.53 -4.97
C GLY A 106 -11.22 16.16 -3.49
N GLN A 107 -11.70 14.96 -3.19
CA GLN A 107 -11.83 14.46 -1.80
C GLN A 107 -10.49 14.30 -1.10
N ASN A 108 -9.41 14.00 -1.85
CA ASN A 108 -8.05 13.71 -1.37
C ASN A 108 -7.89 12.46 -0.48
N LEU A 109 -8.88 12.15 0.36
CA LEU A 109 -8.90 10.97 1.21
C LEU A 109 -9.35 9.75 0.43
N VAL A 110 -8.61 8.66 0.60
CA VAL A 110 -8.89 7.34 0.01
C VAL A 110 -8.87 6.34 1.14
N ALA A 111 -9.98 5.66 1.36
CA ALA A 111 -10.10 4.63 2.38
C ALA A 111 -10.11 3.23 1.78
N ALA A 112 -9.82 2.23 2.62
CA ALA A 112 -10.08 0.84 2.28
C ALA A 112 -10.55 0.06 3.50
N GLU A 113 -11.47 -0.88 3.29
CA GLU A 113 -11.64 -2.05 4.14
C GLU A 113 -10.33 -2.86 4.07
N SER A 114 -9.45 -2.56 5.02
CA SER A 114 -8.06 -3.00 4.97
C SER A 114 -7.87 -4.32 5.69
N LEU A 115 -7.09 -5.19 5.06
CA LEU A 115 -6.52 -6.42 5.62
C LEU A 115 -7.53 -7.53 5.93
N THR A 116 -8.69 -7.58 5.28
CA THR A 116 -9.66 -8.67 5.50
C THR A 116 -9.00 -10.03 5.32
N ALA A 117 -9.28 -10.99 6.19
CA ALA A 117 -8.62 -12.29 6.17
C ALA A 117 -9.63 -13.43 6.22
N SER A 118 -9.62 -14.33 5.24
CA SER A 118 -10.36 -15.59 5.28
C SER A 118 -9.54 -16.76 5.83
N SER A 119 -8.27 -16.53 6.15
CA SER A 119 -7.34 -17.55 6.62
C SER A 119 -6.36 -17.01 7.67
N GLY A 120 -5.62 -17.92 8.32
CA GLY A 120 -4.60 -17.53 9.30
C GLY A 120 -5.17 -16.96 10.61
N ALA A 121 -6.24 -17.56 11.13
CA ALA A 121 -6.89 -17.17 12.39
C ALA A 121 -5.91 -16.90 13.53
N TYR A 122 -5.74 -15.63 13.90
CA TYR A 122 -4.79 -15.18 14.92
C TYR A 122 -3.33 -15.62 14.69
N ALA A 123 -2.95 -15.83 13.44
CA ALA A 123 -1.56 -16.10 13.02
C ALA A 123 -0.89 -14.84 12.41
N TRP A 124 -1.62 -13.73 12.34
CA TRP A 124 -1.15 -12.46 11.79
C TRP A 124 -0.35 -11.66 12.83
N SER A 125 0.56 -10.84 12.32
CA SER A 125 1.36 -9.89 13.08
C SER A 125 1.64 -8.66 12.22
N PRO A 126 2.02 -7.52 12.80
CA PRO A 126 2.42 -6.35 12.02
C PRO A 126 3.44 -6.66 10.90
N ALA A 127 4.45 -7.49 11.17
CA ALA A 127 5.43 -7.91 10.15
C ALA A 127 4.80 -8.62 8.93
N THR A 128 3.77 -9.45 9.15
CA THR A 128 3.11 -10.21 8.09
C THR A 128 1.96 -9.46 7.43
N LEU A 129 1.47 -8.37 8.05
CA LEU A 129 0.45 -7.48 7.49
C LEU A 129 1.07 -6.34 6.67
N LYS A 130 2.29 -5.92 7.01
CA LYS A 130 3.00 -4.80 6.36
C LYS A 130 3.02 -4.91 4.83
N PRO A 131 3.36 -6.05 4.20
CA PRO A 131 3.42 -6.13 2.73
C PRO A 131 2.08 -5.87 2.02
N THR A 132 0.95 -6.24 2.64
CA THR A 132 -0.39 -5.92 2.12
C THR A 132 -0.71 -4.44 2.36
N ALA A 133 -0.47 -3.93 3.58
CA ALA A 133 -0.73 -2.52 3.88
C ALA A 133 0.08 -1.56 3.00
N ASP A 134 1.34 -1.88 2.71
CA ASP A 134 2.20 -1.06 1.84
C ASP A 134 1.75 -1.12 0.39
N LYS A 135 1.23 -2.28 -0.03
CA LYS A 135 0.60 -2.42 -1.34
C LYS A 135 -0.63 -1.53 -1.43
N GLU A 136 -1.50 -1.51 -0.41
CA GLU A 136 -2.64 -0.60 -0.36
C GLU A 136 -2.20 0.87 -0.51
N LEU A 137 -1.17 1.29 0.25
CA LEU A 137 -0.59 2.64 0.15
C LEU A 137 -0.05 2.96 -1.24
N ALA A 138 0.66 2.00 -1.86
CA ALA A 138 1.23 2.15 -3.20
C ALA A 138 0.15 2.29 -4.28
N MET A 139 -1.04 1.73 -4.06
CA MET A 139 -2.18 1.85 -4.98
C MET A 139 -2.99 3.15 -4.78
N GLY A 140 -2.63 3.97 -3.78
CA GLY A 140 -3.23 5.29 -3.53
C GLY A 140 -4.01 5.39 -2.22
N LEU A 141 -4.08 4.32 -1.41
CA LEU A 141 -4.70 4.38 -0.09
C LEU A 141 -3.96 5.41 0.79
N ASN A 142 -4.71 6.22 1.53
CA ASN A 142 -4.13 7.09 2.55
C ASN A 142 -4.98 7.17 3.84
N ARG A 143 -5.93 6.24 4.03
CA ARG A 143 -6.73 6.10 5.25
C ARG A 143 -7.17 4.65 5.47
N PHE A 144 -6.46 3.93 6.33
CA PHE A 144 -6.84 2.57 6.71
C PHE A 144 -8.16 2.52 7.50
N VAL A 145 -9.05 1.60 7.11
CA VAL A 145 -10.16 1.14 7.94
C VAL A 145 -9.98 -0.36 8.16
N ILE A 146 -9.25 -0.72 9.22
CA ILE A 146 -8.84 -2.11 9.46
C ILE A 146 -10.09 -2.97 9.72
N HIS A 147 -10.35 -3.91 8.83
CA HIS A 147 -11.33 -4.98 9.02
C HIS A 147 -10.67 -6.08 9.84
N THR A 148 -11.06 -6.39 11.08
CA THR A 148 -11.99 -5.66 11.96
C THR A 148 -11.46 -5.57 13.40
N SER A 149 -12.09 -4.70 14.20
CA SER A 149 -12.01 -4.75 15.66
C SER A 149 -13.34 -5.21 16.25
N VAL A 150 -13.61 -6.52 16.18
CA VAL A 150 -14.83 -7.13 16.75
C VAL A 150 -14.99 -6.77 18.23
N HIS A 151 -16.17 -6.28 18.61
CA HIS A 151 -16.50 -5.96 19.99
C HIS A 151 -16.40 -7.20 20.90
N GLN A 152 -15.72 -7.05 22.03
CA GLN A 152 -15.48 -8.12 23.02
C GLN A 152 -16.22 -7.82 24.32
N PRO A 153 -17.48 -8.26 24.50
CA PRO A 153 -18.25 -8.01 25.73
C PRO A 153 -17.84 -8.92 26.90
N LEU A 154 -17.23 -10.08 26.61
CA LEU A 154 -16.81 -11.05 27.62
C LEU A 154 -15.38 -10.73 28.09
N LEU A 155 -15.23 -10.38 29.37
CA LEU A 155 -13.93 -9.97 29.93
C LEU A 155 -12.99 -11.15 30.23
N ASP A 156 -13.55 -12.32 30.51
CA ASP A 156 -12.86 -13.55 30.91
C ASP A 156 -12.67 -14.55 29.75
N ARG A 157 -13.08 -14.18 28.53
CA ARG A 157 -13.00 -15.04 27.34
C ARG A 157 -12.06 -14.44 26.29
N LYS A 158 -10.91 -15.07 26.08
CA LYS A 158 -9.89 -14.68 25.09
C LYS A 158 -9.57 -15.84 24.15
N PRO A 159 -9.25 -15.61 22.86
CA PRO A 159 -9.26 -14.30 22.19
C PRO A 159 -10.68 -13.74 21.97
N GLY A 160 -11.74 -14.55 22.08
CA GLY A 160 -13.10 -14.05 22.17
C GLY A 160 -13.94 -14.26 20.91
N LEU A 161 -14.85 -13.32 20.68
CA LEU A 161 -15.74 -13.31 19.53
C LEU A 161 -14.99 -12.93 18.24
N SER A 162 -15.47 -13.42 17.11
CA SER A 162 -14.99 -13.05 15.77
C SER A 162 -16.16 -12.81 14.82
N LEU A 163 -15.89 -12.11 13.72
CA LEU A 163 -16.82 -11.96 12.60
C LEU A 163 -16.79 -13.23 11.75
N GLY A 164 -17.53 -14.26 12.15
CA GLY A 164 -17.49 -15.56 11.47
C GLY A 164 -16.05 -16.08 11.35
N PRO A 165 -15.64 -16.61 10.17
CA PRO A 165 -14.27 -17.07 9.94
C PRO A 165 -13.28 -15.92 9.66
N PHE A 166 -13.76 -14.67 9.59
CA PHE A 166 -12.99 -13.56 9.05
C PHE A 166 -12.18 -12.83 10.12
N GLY A 167 -10.97 -12.46 9.73
CA GLY A 167 -10.14 -11.47 10.41
C GLY A 167 -10.09 -10.16 9.64
N GLN A 168 -9.23 -9.23 10.00
CA GLN A 168 -8.28 -9.29 11.10
C GLN A 168 -8.97 -9.45 12.45
N TRP A 169 -8.29 -10.15 13.35
CA TRP A 169 -8.70 -10.28 14.74
C TRP A 169 -8.10 -9.15 15.59
N PHE A 170 -8.11 -7.93 15.03
CA PHE A 170 -7.40 -6.77 15.56
C PHE A 170 -8.24 -6.06 16.63
N ASN A 171 -8.31 -6.64 17.82
CA ASN A 171 -9.01 -6.06 18.96
C ASN A 171 -8.19 -6.23 20.26
N ARG A 172 -8.71 -5.71 21.38
CA ARG A 172 -8.05 -5.71 22.70
C ARG A 172 -7.62 -7.08 23.24
N ASN A 173 -8.13 -8.18 22.69
CA ASN A 173 -7.80 -9.54 23.13
C ASN A 173 -6.71 -10.21 22.29
N GLU A 174 -6.26 -9.61 21.18
CA GLU A 174 -5.07 -10.10 20.46
C GLU A 174 -3.86 -10.11 21.41
N THR A 175 -2.99 -11.12 21.33
CA THR A 175 -1.85 -11.28 22.26
C THR A 175 -0.93 -10.05 22.27
N TRP A 176 -0.78 -9.42 21.12
CA TRP A 176 0.07 -8.24 20.90
C TRP A 176 -0.72 -6.93 20.89
N ALA A 177 -1.99 -6.91 21.32
CA ALA A 177 -2.83 -5.70 21.30
C ALA A 177 -2.18 -4.50 22.01
N GLU A 178 -1.65 -4.71 23.22
CA GLU A 178 -0.98 -3.68 24.02
C GLU A 178 0.39 -3.24 23.42
N GLN A 179 0.89 -3.97 22.43
CA GLN A 179 2.12 -3.68 21.70
C GLN A 179 1.86 -3.13 20.29
N ALA A 180 0.61 -2.88 19.90
CA ALA A 180 0.24 -2.47 18.54
C ALA A 180 0.60 -1.00 18.20
N LYS A 181 0.98 -0.18 19.18
CA LYS A 181 1.23 1.26 18.97
C LYS A 181 2.24 1.57 17.85
N PRO A 182 3.41 0.92 17.73
CA PRO A 182 4.35 1.19 16.63
C PRO A 182 3.75 0.88 15.25
N TRP A 183 2.99 -0.21 15.14
CA TRP A 183 2.29 -0.58 13.91
C TRP A 183 1.26 0.48 13.51
N ILE A 184 0.42 0.90 14.45
CA ILE A 184 -0.57 1.96 14.17
C ILE A 184 0.10 3.31 13.89
N SER A 185 1.22 3.61 14.56
CA SER A 185 1.99 4.83 14.28
C SER A 185 2.59 4.81 12.88
N TYR A 186 3.08 3.66 12.42
CA TYR A 186 3.55 3.46 11.05
C TYR A 186 2.44 3.75 10.03
N LEU A 187 1.28 3.09 10.16
CA LEU A 187 0.13 3.31 9.28
C LEU A 187 -0.31 4.78 9.28
N ALA A 188 -0.34 5.41 10.45
CA ALA A 188 -0.74 6.80 10.61
C ALA A 188 0.26 7.79 9.98
N ARG A 189 1.58 7.56 10.12
CA ARG A 189 2.61 8.42 9.49
C ARG A 189 2.58 8.27 7.98
N CYS A 190 2.47 7.05 7.45
CA CYS A 190 2.31 6.83 6.01
C CYS A 190 1.07 7.54 5.47
N SER A 191 -0.08 7.32 6.13
CA SER A 191 -1.35 7.98 5.78
C SER A 191 -1.24 9.50 5.82
N TYR A 192 -0.63 10.06 6.88
CA TYR A 192 -0.45 11.50 7.01
C TYR A 192 0.33 12.09 5.84
N LEU A 193 1.48 11.49 5.50
CA LEU A 193 2.32 11.95 4.39
C LEU A 193 1.61 11.78 3.04
N LEU A 194 0.93 10.65 2.84
CA LEU A 194 0.17 10.36 1.61
C LEU A 194 -1.15 11.13 1.49
N GLN A 195 -1.53 11.91 2.50
CA GLN A 195 -2.63 12.88 2.42
C GLN A 195 -2.15 14.30 2.04
N GLN A 196 -0.85 14.59 2.10
CA GLN A 196 -0.34 15.95 1.88
C GLN A 196 -0.30 16.33 0.40
N GLY A 197 -0.66 17.57 0.07
CA GLY A 197 -0.53 18.05 -1.31
C GLY A 197 -1.38 17.25 -2.30
N LYS A 198 -0.89 17.05 -3.53
CA LYS A 198 -1.62 16.39 -4.62
C LYS A 198 -0.84 15.21 -5.17
N PHE A 199 -1.55 14.16 -5.59
CA PHE A 199 -0.92 13.08 -6.36
C PHE A 199 -0.34 13.62 -7.66
N VAL A 200 0.73 12.99 -8.15
CA VAL A 200 1.35 13.34 -9.44
C VAL A 200 1.20 12.15 -10.38
N ALA A 201 0.53 12.38 -11.49
CA ALA A 201 0.35 11.43 -12.57
C ALA A 201 0.48 12.15 -13.91
N ASP A 202 1.22 11.56 -14.84
CA ASP A 202 1.36 12.13 -16.19
C ASP A 202 0.22 11.67 -17.12
N ILE A 203 -0.49 10.60 -16.76
CA ILE A 203 -1.44 9.89 -17.61
C ILE A 203 -2.83 9.92 -16.98
N ALA A 204 -3.81 10.43 -17.72
CA ALA A 204 -5.23 10.16 -17.49
C ALA A 204 -5.61 8.94 -18.34
N TYR A 205 -6.09 7.85 -17.73
CA TYR A 205 -6.33 6.58 -18.42
C TYR A 205 -7.85 6.32 -18.55
N PHE A 206 -8.41 6.59 -19.72
CA PHE A 206 -9.82 6.38 -20.01
C PHE A 206 -10.08 4.90 -20.35
N TYR A 207 -10.91 4.23 -19.54
CA TYR A 207 -11.12 2.78 -19.63
C TYR A 207 -12.35 2.35 -20.45
N GLY A 208 -13.05 3.30 -21.07
CA GLY A 208 -14.27 3.06 -21.85
C GLY A 208 -15.55 3.21 -21.04
N GLU A 209 -16.67 2.76 -21.61
CA GLU A 209 -18.03 3.08 -21.12
C GLU A 209 -18.90 1.84 -20.86
N ASP A 210 -18.46 0.62 -21.20
CA ASP A 210 -19.34 -0.56 -21.09
C ASP A 210 -19.21 -1.32 -19.76
N SER A 211 -18.04 -1.30 -19.11
CA SER A 211 -17.73 -2.07 -17.89
C SER A 211 -17.00 -1.21 -16.85
N ASN A 212 -16.73 -1.78 -15.68
CA ASN A 212 -16.03 -1.11 -14.57
C ASN A 212 -14.56 -1.57 -14.44
N ILE A 213 -13.79 -0.83 -13.64
CA ILE A 213 -12.35 -1.04 -13.42
C ILE A 213 -12.05 -2.41 -12.80
N THR A 214 -12.80 -2.84 -11.79
CA THR A 214 -12.57 -4.10 -11.06
C THR A 214 -12.86 -5.35 -11.88
N ALA A 215 -13.72 -5.26 -12.89
CA ALA A 215 -13.94 -6.33 -13.87
C ALA A 215 -12.93 -6.27 -15.02
N ILE A 216 -12.53 -5.07 -15.44
CA ILE A 216 -11.58 -4.87 -16.54
C ILE A 216 -10.18 -5.30 -16.14
N TYR A 217 -9.71 -4.91 -14.95
CA TYR A 217 -8.33 -5.09 -14.47
C TYR A 217 -8.25 -6.11 -13.32
N GLY A 218 -9.17 -7.08 -13.28
CA GLY A 218 -9.20 -8.12 -12.24
C GLY A 218 -7.97 -9.05 -12.23
N ASP A 219 -7.24 -9.14 -13.35
CA ASP A 219 -6.13 -10.06 -13.57
C ASP A 219 -4.88 -9.43 -14.24
N HIS A 220 -4.89 -8.13 -14.52
CA HIS A 220 -3.76 -7.40 -15.10
C HIS A 220 -3.81 -5.90 -14.77
N PHE A 221 -2.66 -5.22 -14.87
CA PHE A 221 -2.60 -3.75 -14.80
C PHE A 221 -2.95 -3.09 -16.14
N PRO A 222 -3.41 -1.83 -16.15
CA PRO A 222 -3.50 -1.04 -17.38
C PRO A 222 -2.11 -0.93 -18.04
N ASP A 223 -2.09 -0.71 -19.37
CA ASP A 223 -0.84 -0.58 -20.14
C ASP A 223 -0.18 0.78 -19.87
N VAL A 224 0.37 0.93 -18.67
CA VAL A 224 1.08 2.11 -18.19
C VAL A 224 2.56 1.75 -18.02
N PRO A 225 3.49 2.44 -18.71
CA PRO A 225 4.91 2.13 -18.66
C PRO A 225 5.48 2.36 -17.27
N GLU A 226 6.49 1.57 -16.91
CA GLU A 226 7.21 1.71 -15.64
C GLU A 226 7.77 3.13 -15.49
N GLY A 227 7.71 3.65 -14.26
CA GLY A 227 8.19 4.98 -13.92
C GLY A 227 7.20 6.12 -14.17
N TYR A 228 5.99 5.80 -14.62
CA TYR A 228 4.88 6.74 -14.72
C TYR A 228 3.73 6.32 -13.80
N SER A 229 2.93 7.30 -13.40
CA SER A 229 1.70 7.10 -12.66
C SER A 229 0.50 7.58 -13.47
N SER A 230 -0.66 7.02 -13.18
CA SER A 230 -1.93 7.30 -13.86
C SER A 230 -3.09 7.35 -12.88
N ASP A 231 -4.12 8.13 -13.23
CA ASP A 231 -5.47 7.98 -12.69
C ASP A 231 -6.38 7.37 -13.76
N TYR A 232 -7.31 6.51 -13.35
CA TYR A 232 -8.41 6.09 -14.20
C TYR A 232 -9.38 7.26 -14.44
N VAL A 233 -10.02 7.27 -15.60
CA VAL A 233 -11.01 8.29 -15.98
C VAL A 233 -12.23 7.60 -16.60
N ASN A 234 -13.40 7.85 -16.03
CA ASN A 234 -14.69 7.44 -16.60
C ASN A 234 -15.29 8.54 -17.50
N ALA A 235 -16.42 8.26 -18.14
CA ALA A 235 -17.09 9.24 -19.00
C ALA A 235 -17.56 10.49 -18.24
N ASP A 236 -18.17 10.33 -17.06
CA ASP A 236 -18.64 11.43 -16.22
C ASP A 236 -17.50 12.42 -15.90
N ALA A 237 -16.37 11.91 -15.39
CA ALA A 237 -15.20 12.71 -15.09
C ALA A 237 -14.68 13.43 -16.34
N LEU A 238 -14.49 12.71 -17.44
CA LEU A 238 -13.95 13.28 -18.67
C LEU A 238 -14.81 14.43 -19.19
N ILE A 239 -16.14 14.24 -19.22
CA ILE A 239 -17.10 15.24 -19.70
C ILE A 239 -17.17 16.44 -18.76
N HIS A 240 -17.27 16.21 -17.45
CA HIS A 240 -17.66 17.24 -16.48
C HIS A 240 -16.51 17.84 -15.66
N LYS A 241 -15.36 17.15 -15.56
CA LYS A 241 -14.23 17.57 -14.71
C LYS A 241 -12.99 17.93 -15.52
N PHE A 242 -12.81 17.41 -16.73
CA PHE A 242 -11.60 17.69 -17.50
C PHE A 242 -11.74 18.97 -18.33
N SER A 243 -10.64 19.72 -18.34
CA SER A 243 -10.41 20.91 -19.16
C SER A 243 -8.97 20.89 -19.68
N THR A 244 -8.60 21.80 -20.58
CA THR A 244 -7.23 21.90 -21.09
C THR A 244 -6.71 23.32 -20.92
N THR A 245 -5.58 23.44 -20.23
CA THR A 245 -4.89 24.72 -20.01
C THR A 245 -3.43 24.56 -20.43
N ASN A 246 -2.96 25.39 -21.37
CA ASN A 246 -1.58 25.37 -21.86
C ASN A 246 -1.11 23.97 -22.34
N GLY A 247 -1.99 23.21 -22.98
CA GLY A 247 -1.68 21.88 -23.52
C GLY A 247 -1.65 20.75 -22.48
N VAL A 248 -2.07 21.01 -21.24
CA VAL A 248 -2.14 20.02 -20.15
C VAL A 248 -3.60 19.86 -19.74
N PHE A 249 -4.02 18.63 -19.45
CA PHE A 249 -5.35 18.37 -18.88
C PHE A 249 -5.40 18.85 -17.43
N THR A 250 -6.48 19.52 -17.05
CA THR A 250 -6.69 20.07 -15.70
C THR A 250 -8.05 19.70 -15.15
N THR A 251 -8.13 19.47 -13.84
CA THR A 251 -9.40 19.29 -13.10
C THR A 251 -9.62 20.42 -12.09
N PRO A 252 -10.86 20.68 -11.64
CA PRO A 252 -11.15 21.63 -10.56
C PRO A 252 -10.44 21.31 -9.23
N SER A 253 -10.11 20.03 -8.99
CA SER A 253 -9.36 19.61 -7.81
C SER A 253 -7.88 19.99 -7.85
N GLY A 254 -7.39 20.49 -8.99
CA GLY A 254 -6.00 20.89 -9.21
C GLY A 254 -5.10 19.78 -9.74
N MET A 255 -5.66 18.64 -10.18
CA MET A 255 -4.89 17.61 -10.86
C MET A 255 -4.49 18.06 -12.26
N THR A 256 -3.32 17.62 -12.71
CA THR A 256 -2.79 17.90 -14.03
C THR A 256 -2.29 16.62 -14.69
N TYR A 257 -2.61 16.39 -15.96
CA TYR A 257 -2.14 15.23 -16.73
C TYR A 257 -1.60 15.68 -18.09
N ARG A 258 -0.55 15.02 -18.59
CA ARG A 258 0.09 15.35 -19.86
C ARG A 258 -0.61 14.70 -21.05
N VAL A 259 -1.13 13.49 -20.87
CA VAL A 259 -1.79 12.71 -21.94
C VAL A 259 -3.07 12.06 -21.43
N LEU A 260 -4.05 11.93 -22.31
CA LEU A 260 -5.20 11.05 -22.15
C LEU A 260 -4.92 9.75 -22.93
N ALA A 261 -4.68 8.66 -22.22
CA ALA A 261 -4.55 7.33 -22.81
C ALA A 261 -5.93 6.67 -22.92
N LEU A 262 -6.24 6.10 -24.08
CA LEU A 262 -7.49 5.37 -24.32
C LEU A 262 -7.22 3.87 -24.26
N ASP A 263 -7.93 3.17 -23.37
CA ASP A 263 -7.92 1.70 -23.33
C ASP A 263 -8.41 1.14 -24.68
N PRO A 264 -7.94 -0.04 -25.12
CA PRO A 264 -8.48 -0.72 -26.30
C PRO A 264 -10.00 -0.88 -26.30
N ARG A 265 -10.65 -0.93 -25.13
CA ARG A 265 -12.12 -0.96 -24.99
C ARG A 265 -12.81 0.33 -25.42
N SER A 266 -12.09 1.46 -25.43
CA SER A 266 -12.57 2.76 -25.91
C SER A 266 -12.80 2.81 -27.43
N LYS A 267 -12.58 1.70 -28.15
CA LYS A 267 -13.01 1.55 -29.55
C LYS A 267 -14.53 1.64 -29.70
N GLN A 268 -15.28 1.30 -28.66
CA GLN A 268 -16.69 1.64 -28.56
C GLN A 268 -16.81 2.87 -27.64
N MET A 269 -17.31 3.98 -28.17
CA MET A 269 -17.30 5.28 -27.50
C MET A 269 -18.53 6.09 -27.88
N SER A 270 -19.21 6.68 -26.89
CA SER A 270 -20.39 7.51 -27.11
C SER A 270 -20.05 8.85 -27.78
N LEU A 271 -21.00 9.42 -28.51
CA LEU A 271 -20.83 10.73 -29.14
C LEU A 271 -20.53 11.86 -28.13
N PRO A 272 -21.16 11.93 -26.92
CA PRO A 272 -20.79 12.90 -25.90
C PRO A 272 -19.32 12.86 -25.48
N VAL A 273 -18.77 11.66 -25.24
CA VAL A 273 -17.35 11.48 -24.90
C VAL A 273 -16.46 11.94 -26.05
N LEU A 274 -16.76 11.52 -27.29
CA LEU A 274 -15.98 11.91 -28.46
C LEU A 274 -15.99 13.43 -28.70
N ARG A 275 -17.14 14.09 -28.48
CA ARG A 275 -17.26 15.55 -28.53
C ARG A 275 -16.39 16.23 -27.48
N LYS A 276 -16.36 15.69 -26.26
CA LYS A 276 -15.49 16.23 -25.20
C LYS A 276 -14.02 16.05 -25.55
N ILE A 277 -13.62 14.88 -26.05
CA ILE A 277 -12.24 14.66 -26.50
C ILE A 277 -11.86 15.67 -27.58
N LYS A 278 -12.74 15.92 -28.56
CA LYS A 278 -12.50 16.97 -29.57
C LYS A 278 -12.25 18.33 -28.94
N GLU A 279 -13.08 18.76 -27.99
CA GLU A 279 -12.93 20.05 -27.30
C GLU A 279 -11.56 20.16 -26.62
N LEU A 280 -11.15 19.12 -25.88
CA LEU A 280 -9.87 19.07 -25.16
C LEU A 280 -8.69 19.11 -26.15
N VAL A 281 -8.74 18.31 -27.21
CA VAL A 281 -7.71 18.28 -28.26
C VAL A 281 -7.62 19.62 -28.99
N GLU A 282 -8.74 20.22 -29.39
CA GLU A 282 -8.73 21.54 -30.05
C GLU A 282 -8.12 22.63 -29.15
N ALA A 283 -8.30 22.52 -27.83
CA ALA A 283 -7.72 23.40 -26.82
C ALA A 283 -6.22 23.15 -26.54
N GLY A 284 -5.63 22.06 -27.03
CA GLY A 284 -4.20 21.79 -26.90
C GLY A 284 -3.83 20.42 -26.37
N ALA A 285 -4.80 19.58 -26.01
CA ALA A 285 -4.53 18.34 -25.31
C ALA A 285 -3.96 17.24 -26.22
N ILE A 286 -3.34 16.25 -25.59
CA ILE A 286 -2.73 15.12 -26.27
C ILE A 286 -3.50 13.85 -25.92
N VAL A 287 -3.99 13.16 -26.95
CA VAL A 287 -4.69 11.88 -26.82
C VAL A 287 -3.84 10.78 -27.45
N VAL A 288 -3.76 9.63 -26.78
CA VAL A 288 -3.03 8.46 -27.25
C VAL A 288 -3.95 7.25 -27.21
N GLY A 289 -4.15 6.59 -28.33
CA GLY A 289 -4.98 5.39 -28.42
C GLY A 289 -5.73 5.26 -29.73
N ALA A 290 -6.28 4.07 -29.97
CA ALA A 290 -6.93 3.72 -31.22
C ALA A 290 -8.16 4.61 -31.50
N LYS A 291 -8.44 4.78 -32.79
CA LYS A 291 -9.65 5.47 -33.25
C LYS A 291 -10.90 4.71 -32.75
N PRO A 292 -11.93 5.39 -32.23
CA PRO A 292 -13.18 4.74 -31.93
C PRO A 292 -13.87 4.27 -33.23
N GLU A 293 -14.33 3.03 -33.22
CA GLU A 293 -14.86 2.28 -34.36
C GLU A 293 -16.40 2.29 -34.38
N SER A 294 -17.04 2.38 -33.20
CA SER A 294 -18.50 2.39 -33.07
C SER A 294 -18.97 3.24 -31.88
N ASP A 295 -20.21 3.70 -32.00
CA ASP A 295 -20.95 4.34 -30.92
C ASP A 295 -21.93 3.32 -30.33
N PRO A 296 -21.92 3.08 -29.00
CA PRO A 296 -22.82 2.11 -28.37
C PRO A 296 -24.26 2.60 -28.25
N SER A 297 -24.53 3.91 -28.34
CA SER A 297 -25.87 4.46 -28.10
C SER A 297 -26.78 4.36 -29.31
N LEU A 298 -28.06 4.04 -29.09
CA LEU A 298 -29.09 4.17 -30.13
C LEU A 298 -29.53 5.63 -30.31
N ALA A 299 -29.44 6.44 -29.26
CA ALA A 299 -29.90 7.82 -29.25
C ALA A 299 -28.97 8.79 -30.01
N ASP A 300 -27.70 8.42 -30.19
CA ASP A 300 -26.68 9.30 -30.75
C ASP A 300 -26.70 9.40 -32.30
N ASP A 301 -26.28 10.57 -32.79
CA ASP A 301 -26.11 10.82 -34.22
C ASP A 301 -24.85 10.11 -34.77
N GLN A 302 -25.08 8.94 -35.33
CA GLN A 302 -24.06 8.08 -35.93
C GLN A 302 -23.27 8.75 -37.07
N ALA A 303 -23.86 9.69 -37.80
CA ALA A 303 -23.17 10.41 -38.87
C ALA A 303 -22.21 11.44 -38.28
N ALA A 304 -22.66 12.17 -37.25
CA ALA A 304 -21.81 13.09 -36.50
C ALA A 304 -20.64 12.36 -35.81
N PHE A 305 -20.89 11.18 -35.21
CA PHE A 305 -19.84 10.35 -34.61
C PHE A 305 -18.75 10.00 -35.61
N ARG A 306 -19.11 9.41 -36.76
CA ARG A 306 -18.14 9.02 -37.80
C ARG A 306 -17.33 10.21 -38.29
N SER A 307 -18.01 11.32 -38.58
CA SER A 307 -17.36 12.55 -39.04
C SER A 307 -16.35 13.09 -38.02
N LEU A 308 -16.69 13.08 -36.74
CA LEU A 308 -15.80 13.52 -35.66
C LEU A 308 -14.61 12.57 -35.48
N ALA A 309 -14.84 11.26 -35.46
CA ALA A 309 -13.79 10.26 -35.33
C ALA A 309 -12.79 10.35 -36.50
N ASP A 310 -13.28 10.50 -37.74
CA ASP A 310 -12.45 10.72 -38.93
C ASP A 310 -11.63 12.01 -38.81
N LYS A 311 -12.26 13.10 -38.37
CA LYS A 311 -11.60 14.40 -38.21
C LYS A 311 -10.48 14.37 -37.17
N LEU A 312 -10.70 13.69 -36.04
CA LEU A 312 -9.73 13.65 -34.93
C LEU A 312 -8.54 12.72 -35.21
N TRP A 313 -8.78 11.53 -35.75
CA TRP A 313 -7.70 10.55 -36.00
C TRP A 313 -7.01 10.74 -37.35
N GLY A 314 -7.66 11.38 -38.32
CA GLY A 314 -7.06 11.76 -39.61
C GLY A 314 -6.40 10.61 -40.37
N SER A 315 -5.48 10.94 -41.27
CA SER A 315 -4.74 9.96 -42.10
C SER A 315 -3.34 9.61 -41.56
N SER A 316 -2.84 10.33 -40.55
CA SER A 316 -1.50 10.12 -39.98
C SER A 316 -1.50 10.27 -38.46
N SER A 317 -0.93 9.29 -37.74
CA SER A 317 -0.78 9.33 -36.28
C SER A 317 0.11 10.51 -35.84
N GLY A 318 -0.32 11.25 -34.81
CA GLY A 318 0.38 12.43 -34.29
C GLY A 318 0.12 13.72 -35.06
N ALA A 319 -0.83 13.72 -36.00
CA ALA A 319 -1.26 14.94 -36.69
C ALA A 319 -1.84 15.96 -35.70
N SER A 320 -1.60 17.24 -35.99
CA SER A 320 -2.16 18.33 -35.18
C SER A 320 -3.64 18.50 -35.48
N VAL A 321 -4.45 18.57 -34.43
CA VAL A 321 -5.88 18.81 -34.48
C VAL A 321 -6.18 20.01 -33.59
N GLY A 322 -6.51 21.15 -34.20
CA GLY A 322 -6.52 22.42 -33.48
C GLY A 322 -5.14 22.72 -32.89
N LYS A 323 -5.05 22.92 -31.57
CA LYS A 323 -3.78 23.13 -30.87
C LYS A 323 -3.16 21.83 -30.32
N GLY A 324 -3.92 20.74 -30.30
CA GLY A 324 -3.52 19.46 -29.71
C GLY A 324 -3.13 18.42 -30.75
N ARG A 325 -2.99 17.18 -30.30
CA ARG A 325 -2.54 16.05 -31.12
C ARG A 325 -3.22 14.74 -30.73
N VAL A 326 -3.42 13.88 -31.72
CA VAL A 326 -3.95 12.52 -31.51
C VAL A 326 -2.96 11.49 -32.05
N TYR A 327 -2.46 10.62 -31.18
CA TYR A 327 -1.56 9.52 -31.50
C TYR A 327 -2.36 8.22 -31.63
N GLY A 328 -2.93 8.02 -32.82
CA GLY A 328 -3.91 6.96 -33.10
C GLY A 328 -3.39 5.52 -33.14
N VAL A 329 -2.08 5.35 -33.33
CA VAL A 329 -1.45 4.03 -33.59
C VAL A 329 -0.37 3.69 -32.56
N GLN A 330 0.11 4.68 -31.80
CA GLN A 330 1.18 4.48 -30.83
C GLN A 330 0.64 3.91 -29.52
N LYS A 331 1.47 3.13 -28.83
CA LYS A 331 1.26 2.83 -27.42
C LYS A 331 1.61 4.06 -26.58
N VAL A 332 1.08 4.14 -25.36
CA VAL A 332 1.34 5.28 -24.47
C VAL A 332 2.84 5.49 -24.20
N GLY A 333 3.62 4.42 -24.04
CA GLY A 333 5.08 4.52 -23.86
C GLY A 333 5.80 5.19 -25.02
N ASP A 334 5.48 4.79 -26.26
CA ASP A 334 6.08 5.36 -27.47
C ASP A 334 5.69 6.84 -27.64
N ALA A 335 4.45 7.18 -27.29
CA ALA A 335 3.98 8.56 -27.32
C ALA A 335 4.69 9.43 -26.28
N LEU A 336 4.84 8.96 -25.03
CA LEU A 336 5.59 9.67 -23.99
C LEU A 336 7.04 9.94 -24.42
N GLN A 337 7.70 8.95 -25.02
CA GLN A 337 9.04 9.11 -25.58
C GLN A 337 9.09 10.15 -26.71
N THR A 338 8.13 10.08 -27.64
CA THR A 338 7.99 11.04 -28.76
C THR A 338 7.78 12.47 -28.26
N LEU A 339 7.07 12.62 -27.14
CA LEU A 339 6.78 13.91 -26.50
C LEU A 339 7.90 14.38 -25.57
N HIS A 340 8.98 13.61 -25.42
CA HIS A 340 10.07 13.86 -24.49
C HIS A 340 9.60 14.03 -23.04
N ILE A 341 8.53 13.33 -22.67
CA ILE A 341 8.09 13.24 -21.28
C ILE A 341 8.93 12.14 -20.66
N SER A 342 9.82 12.51 -19.74
CA SER A 342 10.69 11.55 -19.05
C SER A 342 9.94 10.86 -17.91
N PRO A 343 10.31 9.62 -17.54
CA PRO A 343 9.75 8.95 -16.36
C PRO A 343 9.87 9.83 -15.11
N ASP A 344 8.85 9.75 -14.25
CA ASP A 344 8.80 10.47 -12.99
C ASP A 344 9.73 9.84 -11.93
N PHE A 345 9.82 8.51 -11.98
CA PHE A 345 10.68 7.71 -11.13
C PHE A 345 11.32 6.56 -11.93
N GLU A 346 12.61 6.33 -11.74
CA GLU A 346 13.32 5.17 -12.26
C GLU A 346 14.23 4.60 -11.17
N TYR A 347 14.68 3.37 -11.35
CA TYR A 347 15.66 2.78 -10.45
C TYR A 347 16.55 1.77 -11.15
N THR A 348 17.77 1.61 -10.64
CA THR A 348 18.64 0.53 -11.11
C THR A 348 18.14 -0.82 -10.61
N LYS A 349 18.19 -1.84 -11.47
CA LYS A 349 17.74 -3.21 -11.15
C LYS A 349 18.97 -4.09 -10.89
N PRO A 350 19.47 -4.18 -9.64
CA PRO A 350 20.61 -5.04 -9.32
C PRO A 350 20.31 -6.52 -9.58
N LYS A 351 19.04 -6.92 -9.50
CA LYS A 351 18.52 -8.21 -9.98
C LYS A 351 17.34 -7.98 -10.91
N THR A 352 17.10 -8.93 -11.80
CA THR A 352 16.03 -8.85 -12.80
C THR A 352 14.63 -8.78 -12.19
N ASP A 353 14.45 -9.30 -10.98
CA ASP A 353 13.20 -9.31 -10.22
C ASP A 353 13.15 -8.24 -9.12
N THR A 354 14.14 -7.35 -9.02
CA THR A 354 14.08 -6.19 -8.11
C THR A 354 12.91 -5.31 -8.54
N THR A 355 11.94 -5.14 -7.63
CA THR A 355 10.69 -4.42 -7.90
C THR A 355 10.45 -3.37 -6.82
N ILE A 356 10.46 -2.10 -7.21
CA ILE A 356 10.20 -0.97 -6.31
C ILE A 356 8.92 -0.26 -6.79
N LEU A 357 7.90 -0.21 -5.94
CA LEU A 357 6.72 0.61 -6.19
C LEU A 357 6.95 2.03 -5.69
N PHE A 358 6.29 3.01 -6.31
CA PHE A 358 6.35 4.40 -5.88
C PHE A 358 4.99 5.10 -5.91
N VAL A 359 4.85 6.12 -5.06
CA VAL A 359 3.77 7.13 -5.13
C VAL A 359 4.40 8.50 -4.99
N HIS A 360 4.13 9.40 -5.93
CA HIS A 360 4.60 10.78 -5.90
C HIS A 360 3.49 11.74 -5.48
N ARG A 361 3.78 12.60 -4.50
CA ARG A 361 2.94 13.72 -4.10
C ARG A 361 3.65 15.06 -4.22
N LYS A 362 3.00 16.00 -4.90
CA LYS A 362 3.41 17.40 -4.98
C LYS A 362 2.91 18.16 -3.76
N LEU A 363 3.83 18.67 -2.95
CA LEU A 363 3.54 19.48 -1.77
C LEU A 363 3.54 20.96 -2.12
N ALA A 364 3.05 21.81 -1.20
CA ALA A 364 3.07 23.26 -1.37
C ALA A 364 4.51 23.83 -1.45
N ASP A 365 5.45 23.19 -0.76
CA ASP A 365 6.85 23.61 -0.64
C ASP A 365 7.84 22.55 -1.15
N GLY A 366 7.35 21.50 -1.81
CA GLY A 366 8.14 20.28 -1.94
C GLY A 366 7.56 19.22 -2.85
N ASP A 367 8.27 18.10 -2.88
CA ASP A 367 7.87 16.86 -3.54
C ASP A 367 8.20 15.71 -2.57
N LEU A 368 7.36 14.67 -2.57
CA LEU A 368 7.51 13.51 -1.70
C LEU A 368 7.23 12.25 -2.49
N TYR A 369 8.14 11.28 -2.41
CA TYR A 369 8.02 9.97 -3.03
C TYR A 369 7.96 8.89 -1.94
N PHE A 370 6.88 8.14 -1.86
CA PHE A 370 6.82 6.88 -1.11
C PHE A 370 7.45 5.79 -1.97
N LEU A 371 8.37 5.00 -1.43
CA LEU A 371 8.97 3.84 -2.09
C LEU A 371 8.75 2.57 -1.28
N ASP A 372 8.45 1.46 -1.95
CA ASP A 372 8.18 0.16 -1.34
C ASP A 372 8.93 -0.98 -2.07
N ASN A 373 9.81 -1.67 -1.33
CA ASN A 373 10.51 -2.87 -1.82
C ASN A 373 9.57 -4.07 -1.85
N ARG A 374 9.27 -4.62 -3.03
CA ARG A 374 8.37 -5.77 -3.18
C ARG A 374 9.06 -7.14 -3.10
N ASN A 375 10.29 -7.19 -2.61
CA ASN A 375 11.06 -8.42 -2.45
C ASN A 375 11.30 -8.76 -0.96
N ASP A 376 11.47 -10.05 -0.66
CA ASP A 376 11.73 -10.59 0.67
C ASP A 376 13.21 -10.59 1.08
N ARG A 377 13.98 -9.65 0.52
CA ARG A 377 15.43 -9.50 0.70
C ARG A 377 15.84 -8.03 0.70
N ASP A 378 17.05 -7.76 1.18
CA ASP A 378 17.69 -6.46 1.02
C ASP A 378 17.87 -6.11 -0.47
N GLU A 379 17.49 -4.89 -0.84
CA GLU A 379 17.69 -4.31 -2.16
C GLU A 379 18.53 -3.04 -2.04
N GLY A 380 19.68 -3.01 -2.72
CA GLY A 380 20.52 -1.81 -2.86
C GLY A 380 20.44 -1.31 -4.30
N PHE A 381 19.91 -0.10 -4.50
CA PHE A 381 19.62 0.45 -5.81
C PHE A 381 19.76 1.97 -5.84
N ASP A 382 19.94 2.52 -7.04
CA ASP A 382 19.92 3.95 -7.27
C ASP A 382 18.50 4.36 -7.64
N ALA A 383 17.88 5.22 -6.83
CA ALA A 383 16.56 5.78 -7.06
C ALA A 383 16.69 7.11 -7.81
N ILE A 384 16.06 7.23 -8.97
CA ILE A 384 16.22 8.36 -9.91
C ILE A 384 14.89 9.09 -10.02
N PHE A 385 14.87 10.34 -9.57
CA PHE A 385 13.66 11.18 -9.50
C PHE A 385 13.70 12.29 -10.54
N ARG A 386 12.55 12.64 -11.11
CA ARG A 386 12.36 13.82 -11.96
C ARG A 386 12.25 15.10 -11.12
N ILE A 387 13.27 15.34 -10.31
CA ILE A 387 13.42 16.49 -9.39
C ILE A 387 14.79 17.13 -9.60
N GLU A 388 14.83 18.46 -9.55
CA GLU A 388 16.05 19.27 -9.70
C GLU A 388 16.17 20.27 -8.54
N ASP A 389 17.40 20.73 -8.27
CA ASP A 389 17.74 21.81 -7.34
C ASP A 389 17.25 21.68 -5.89
N LYS A 390 16.90 20.46 -5.44
CA LYS A 390 16.45 20.18 -4.08
C LYS A 390 17.28 19.10 -3.39
N ALA A 391 17.55 19.30 -2.11
CA ALA A 391 18.22 18.31 -1.28
C ALA A 391 17.24 17.20 -0.90
N ALA A 392 17.65 15.94 -1.07
CA ALA A 392 16.89 14.77 -0.67
C ALA A 392 16.99 14.51 0.86
N GLU A 393 15.89 14.13 1.49
CA GLU A 393 15.83 13.62 2.85
C GLU A 393 15.12 12.27 2.86
N LEU A 394 15.52 11.39 3.78
CA LEU A 394 14.83 10.11 4.03
C LEU A 394 13.99 10.26 5.29
N TRP A 395 12.70 9.99 5.15
CA TRP A 395 11.74 10.02 6.25
C TRP A 395 11.25 8.59 6.49
N HIS A 396 11.51 8.08 7.68
CA HIS A 396 11.27 6.69 8.07
C HIS A 396 9.94 6.57 8.81
N PRO A 397 8.88 6.02 8.22
CA PRO A 397 7.55 6.01 8.83
C PRO A 397 7.43 5.08 10.03
N ASP A 398 8.29 4.08 10.19
CA ASP A 398 8.29 3.15 11.32
C ASP A 398 8.82 3.82 12.61
N THR A 399 9.89 4.61 12.49
CA THR A 399 10.53 5.31 13.62
C THR A 399 10.06 6.75 13.78
N GLY A 400 9.68 7.42 12.69
CA GLY A 400 9.46 8.86 12.61
C GLY A 400 10.75 9.67 12.48
N GLN A 401 11.89 9.02 12.22
CA GLN A 401 13.17 9.70 12.00
C GLN A 401 13.22 10.36 10.63
N ILE A 402 13.91 11.50 10.57
CA ILE A 402 14.21 12.25 9.36
C ILE A 402 15.73 12.39 9.28
N GLU A 403 16.32 12.02 8.16
CA GLU A 403 17.76 12.14 7.95
C GLU A 403 18.08 12.72 6.56
N PRO A 404 19.20 13.44 6.42
CA PRO A 404 19.69 13.84 5.10
C PRO A 404 20.09 12.60 4.28
N ALA A 405 19.84 12.62 2.97
CA ALA A 405 20.27 11.56 2.05
C ALA A 405 21.53 11.96 1.23
N SER A 406 22.32 10.97 0.81
CA SER A 406 23.26 11.17 -0.31
C SER A 406 22.47 11.43 -1.59
N TYR A 407 22.95 12.32 -2.46
CA TYR A 407 22.33 12.53 -3.77
C TYR A 407 23.30 13.09 -4.80
N GLN A 408 22.94 12.92 -6.08
CA GLN A 408 23.58 13.57 -7.21
C GLN A 408 22.49 14.06 -8.19
N SER A 409 22.51 15.36 -8.48
CA SER A 409 21.58 16.01 -9.40
C SER A 409 22.28 16.34 -10.71
N THR A 410 21.70 15.90 -11.83
CA THR A 410 22.19 16.13 -13.19
C THR A 410 21.03 16.15 -14.18
N SER A 411 20.97 17.18 -15.03
CA SER A 411 20.05 17.27 -16.17
C SER A 411 18.56 17.08 -15.80
N GLY A 412 18.04 17.85 -14.84
CA GLY A 412 16.63 17.75 -14.43
C GLY A 412 16.28 16.50 -13.60
N ARG A 413 17.29 15.73 -13.17
CA ARG A 413 17.11 14.50 -12.39
C ARG A 413 17.98 14.47 -11.16
N THR A 414 17.49 13.81 -10.12
CA THR A 414 18.25 13.57 -8.89
C THR A 414 18.30 12.08 -8.59
N THR A 415 19.50 11.54 -8.44
CA THR A 415 19.75 10.16 -8.06
C THR A 415 20.08 10.07 -6.57
N VAL A 416 19.40 9.18 -5.85
CA VAL A 416 19.60 8.89 -4.43
C VAL A 416 19.94 7.40 -4.29
N PRO A 417 21.14 7.01 -3.85
CA PRO A 417 21.45 5.62 -3.57
C PRO A 417 20.69 5.18 -2.30
N LEU A 418 19.91 4.11 -2.41
CA LEU A 418 19.08 3.59 -1.34
C LEU A 418 19.41 2.11 -1.06
N ARG A 419 19.18 1.72 0.20
CA ARG A 419 19.13 0.33 0.62
C ARG A 419 17.86 0.11 1.42
N LEU A 420 16.97 -0.76 0.96
CA LEU A 420 15.74 -1.13 1.64
C LEU A 420 15.82 -2.59 2.08
N GLU A 421 15.42 -2.85 3.31
CA GLU A 421 15.27 -4.18 3.88
C GLU A 421 14.12 -4.97 3.18
N PRO A 422 13.93 -6.28 3.48
CA PRO A 422 12.80 -7.04 2.95
C PRO A 422 11.47 -6.34 3.25
N TRP A 423 10.67 -6.05 2.22
CA TRP A 423 9.41 -5.30 2.37
C TRP A 423 9.60 -3.94 3.04
N GLY A 424 10.78 -3.34 2.89
CA GLY A 424 11.16 -2.05 3.44
C GLY A 424 10.53 -0.90 2.67
N THR A 425 10.24 0.19 3.39
CA THR A 425 9.57 1.37 2.84
C THR A 425 10.21 2.64 3.35
N VAL A 426 10.35 3.65 2.50
CA VAL A 426 10.88 4.96 2.86
C VAL A 426 10.15 6.06 2.11
N PHE A 427 10.11 7.26 2.69
CA PHE A 427 9.75 8.47 1.97
C PHE A 427 11.00 9.25 1.60
N VAL A 428 11.19 9.53 0.30
CA VAL A 428 12.22 10.45 -0.18
C VAL A 428 11.58 11.82 -0.40
N VAL A 429 12.05 12.81 0.36
CA VAL A 429 11.43 14.13 0.44
C VAL A 429 12.36 15.22 -0.07
N PHE A 430 11.82 16.10 -0.91
CA PHE A 430 12.54 17.21 -1.54
C PHE A 430 11.84 18.54 -1.24
N ARG A 431 12.20 19.19 -0.13
CA ARG A 431 11.61 20.47 0.29
C ARG A 431 12.59 21.64 0.25
N HIS A 432 13.84 21.38 0.62
CA HIS A 432 14.85 22.43 0.75
C HIS A 432 15.72 22.54 -0.50
N PRO A 433 16.10 23.76 -0.93
CA PRO A 433 17.04 23.94 -2.02
C PRO A 433 18.36 23.19 -1.77
N ALA A 434 18.89 22.56 -2.81
CA ALA A 434 20.20 21.94 -2.77
C ALA A 434 21.29 23.03 -2.67
N LYS A 435 22.26 22.83 -1.77
CA LYS A 435 23.41 23.75 -1.64
C LYS A 435 24.50 23.47 -2.68
N ALA A 436 24.50 22.28 -3.27
CA ALA A 436 25.45 21.80 -4.25
C ALA A 436 24.75 20.73 -5.11
N PRO A 437 25.21 20.48 -6.35
CA PRO A 437 24.62 19.46 -7.22
C PRO A 437 24.80 18.03 -6.68
N SER A 438 25.62 17.82 -5.65
CA SER A 438 25.71 16.53 -4.99
C SER A 438 25.99 16.67 -3.49
N ARG A 439 25.58 15.66 -2.74
CA ARG A 439 25.94 15.46 -1.33
C ARG A 439 26.31 14.00 -1.14
N ALA A 440 27.51 13.75 -0.61
CA ALA A 440 27.91 12.42 -0.16
C ALA A 440 27.85 12.37 1.37
N ILE A 441 27.05 11.46 1.89
CA ILE A 441 27.01 11.10 3.30
C ILE A 441 27.75 9.77 3.43
N PRO A 442 28.84 9.71 4.21
CA PRO A 442 29.58 8.47 4.40
C PRO A 442 28.65 7.40 4.97
N GLY A 443 28.71 6.19 4.40
CA GLY A 443 27.99 5.05 4.94
C GLY A 443 28.44 4.75 6.37
N ALA A 444 27.54 4.14 7.15
CA ALA A 444 27.91 3.56 8.43
C ALA A 444 28.53 2.18 8.19
N PHE A 445 29.71 1.95 8.78
CA PHE A 445 30.29 0.61 8.88
C PHE A 445 29.71 -0.08 10.12
N GLU A 446 29.03 -1.20 9.91
CA GLU A 446 28.50 -2.03 11.00
C GLU A 446 29.46 -3.17 11.34
N GLN A 447 29.78 -3.29 12.62
CA GLN A 447 30.63 -4.36 13.18
C GLN A 447 29.85 -5.12 14.25
N ALA A 448 29.67 -6.43 14.08
CA ALA A 448 29.21 -7.29 15.16
C ALA A 448 30.30 -7.36 16.25
N LEU A 449 29.94 -6.93 17.47
CA LEU A 449 30.85 -6.91 18.63
C LEU A 449 30.75 -8.19 19.46
N ALA A 450 29.53 -8.71 19.63
CA ALA A 450 29.30 -9.95 20.34
C ALA A 450 27.96 -10.58 19.95
N THR A 451 27.88 -11.90 20.09
CA THR A 451 26.63 -12.66 20.10
C THR A 451 26.23 -12.91 21.55
N VAL A 452 24.97 -12.62 21.90
CA VAL A 452 24.45 -12.83 23.25
C VAL A 452 23.96 -14.27 23.39
N GLU A 453 24.88 -15.15 23.76
CA GLU A 453 24.61 -16.58 23.98
C GLU A 453 23.88 -16.85 25.31
N GLY A 454 23.28 -18.03 25.40
CA GLY A 454 22.61 -18.50 26.62
C GLY A 454 23.56 -18.76 27.79
N PRO A 455 23.04 -19.29 28.91
CA PRO A 455 21.64 -19.63 29.14
C PRO A 455 20.76 -18.39 29.32
N TRP A 456 19.56 -18.44 28.76
CA TRP A 456 18.50 -17.43 28.92
C TRP A 456 17.50 -17.89 29.96
N ASP A 457 17.17 -17.01 30.90
CA ASP A 457 16.04 -17.20 31.81
C ASP A 457 14.78 -16.67 31.14
N VAL A 458 13.74 -17.50 31.01
CA VAL A 458 12.53 -17.16 30.25
C VAL A 458 11.32 -17.30 31.15
N ALA A 459 10.64 -16.18 31.40
CA ALA A 459 9.39 -16.13 32.15
C ALA A 459 8.19 -15.99 31.22
N PHE A 460 7.20 -16.86 31.35
CA PHE A 460 5.99 -16.84 30.51
C PHE A 460 4.84 -16.09 31.19
N GLU A 461 4.01 -15.44 30.38
CA GLU A 461 2.75 -14.87 30.85
C GLU A 461 1.90 -15.95 31.56
N PRO A 462 1.41 -15.66 32.78
CA PRO A 462 0.64 -16.62 33.56
C PRO A 462 -0.68 -16.98 32.88
N ASP A 463 -1.26 -18.11 33.28
CA ASP A 463 -2.56 -18.59 32.81
C ASP A 463 -2.64 -18.84 31.28
N ARG A 464 -1.51 -19.21 30.67
CA ARG A 464 -1.40 -19.60 29.24
C ARG A 464 -0.95 -21.03 29.00
N GLY A 465 -0.79 -21.81 30.07
CA GLY A 465 -0.44 -23.23 30.05
C GLY A 465 1.04 -23.56 29.99
N ALA A 466 1.92 -22.58 29.78
CA ALA A 466 3.36 -22.74 29.99
C ALA A 466 3.71 -22.73 31.49
N PRO A 467 4.82 -23.37 31.89
CA PRO A 467 5.38 -23.19 33.23
C PRO A 467 5.75 -21.71 33.47
N PRO A 468 5.76 -21.22 34.73
CA PRO A 468 6.07 -19.82 35.00
C PRO A 468 7.44 -19.38 34.47
N ARG A 469 8.45 -20.26 34.55
CA ARG A 469 9.81 -20.00 34.09
C ARG A 469 10.48 -21.27 33.56
N ILE A 470 11.39 -21.09 32.60
CA ILE A 470 12.34 -22.12 32.13
C ILE A 470 13.72 -21.49 31.96
N THR A 471 14.73 -22.33 31.75
CA THR A 471 16.04 -21.91 31.26
C THR A 471 16.26 -22.49 29.87
N LEU A 472 16.73 -21.66 28.93
CA LEU A 472 17.07 -22.05 27.57
C LEU A 472 18.58 -21.85 27.33
N ASP A 473 19.32 -22.95 27.22
CA ASP A 473 20.76 -22.90 26.89
C ASP A 473 20.99 -22.34 25.48
N LYS A 474 20.04 -22.57 24.58
CA LYS A 474 20.01 -22.05 23.22
C LYS A 474 18.64 -21.48 22.90
N LEU A 475 18.62 -20.40 22.11
CA LEU A 475 17.40 -19.88 21.53
C LEU A 475 16.81 -20.92 20.57
N ILE A 476 15.51 -21.16 20.70
CA ILE A 476 14.75 -22.12 19.91
C ILE A 476 13.39 -21.52 19.56
N SER A 477 12.73 -22.08 18.54
CA SER A 477 11.31 -21.84 18.33
C SER A 477 10.51 -22.58 19.40
N TRP A 478 9.58 -21.92 20.10
CA TRP A 478 8.80 -22.56 21.18
C TRP A 478 8.12 -23.88 20.80
N PRO A 479 7.57 -24.07 19.57
CA PRO A 479 7.01 -25.34 19.11
C PRO A 479 7.96 -26.55 19.12
N GLU A 480 9.27 -26.30 19.16
CA GLU A 480 10.31 -27.32 19.24
C GLU A 480 10.56 -27.80 20.68
N SER A 481 10.01 -27.10 21.68
CA SER A 481 10.13 -27.47 23.08
C SER A 481 9.46 -28.82 23.36
N PRO A 482 10.09 -29.70 24.18
CA PRO A 482 9.45 -30.92 24.64
C PRO A 482 8.32 -30.64 25.64
N ASP A 483 8.37 -29.51 26.37
CA ASP A 483 7.31 -29.08 27.28
C ASP A 483 6.07 -28.66 26.48
N GLN A 484 4.94 -29.34 26.72
CA GLN A 484 3.71 -29.09 25.97
C GLN A 484 3.12 -27.69 26.25
N GLY A 485 3.34 -27.15 27.44
CA GLY A 485 2.93 -25.80 27.80
C GLY A 485 3.65 -24.74 26.97
N VAL A 486 4.97 -24.87 26.84
CA VAL A 486 5.83 -24.01 26.00
C VAL A 486 5.54 -24.22 24.52
N LYS A 487 5.44 -25.48 24.07
CA LYS A 487 5.17 -25.86 22.66
C LYS A 487 3.96 -25.17 22.07
N TYR A 488 2.88 -25.09 22.85
CA TYR A 488 1.62 -24.48 22.45
C TYR A 488 1.39 -23.11 23.08
N PHE A 489 2.43 -22.43 23.58
CA PHE A 489 2.27 -21.14 24.23
C PHE A 489 1.83 -20.06 23.23
N SER A 490 0.89 -19.23 23.65
CA SER A 490 0.58 -17.96 23.01
C SER A 490 0.43 -16.85 24.05
N GLY A 491 1.08 -15.72 23.82
CA GLY A 491 1.18 -14.61 24.76
C GLY A 491 2.58 -14.03 24.78
N ALA A 492 2.94 -13.35 25.86
CA ALA A 492 4.27 -12.78 26.04
C ALA A 492 5.20 -13.67 26.87
N ALA A 493 6.45 -13.85 26.44
CA ALA A 493 7.53 -14.44 27.24
C ALA A 493 8.72 -13.48 27.34
N THR A 494 9.22 -13.26 28.55
CA THR A 494 10.33 -12.35 28.84
C THR A 494 11.62 -13.13 29.01
N TYR A 495 12.56 -12.92 28.09
CA TYR A 495 13.91 -13.46 28.12
C TYR A 495 14.82 -12.50 28.89
N THR A 496 15.54 -12.99 29.90
CA THR A 496 16.50 -12.21 30.69
C THR A 496 17.91 -12.78 30.51
N ARG A 497 18.88 -11.89 30.28
CA ARG A 497 20.32 -12.22 30.25
C ARG A 497 21.17 -11.10 30.81
N MET A 498 22.23 -11.46 31.54
CA MET A 498 23.30 -10.55 31.90
C MET A 498 24.38 -10.56 30.81
N LEU A 499 24.70 -9.39 30.27
CA LEU A 499 25.72 -9.18 29.25
C LEU A 499 26.87 -8.38 29.82
N GLN A 500 28.09 -8.91 29.70
CA GLN A 500 29.30 -8.17 29.98
C GLN A 500 29.73 -7.39 28.74
N ALA A 501 29.76 -6.06 28.83
CA ALA A 501 30.16 -5.16 27.77
C ALA A 501 31.57 -4.59 28.06
N PRO A 502 32.61 -5.05 27.34
CA PRO A 502 33.94 -4.46 27.37
C PRO A 502 33.94 -2.95 27.07
N GLY A 503 34.87 -2.21 27.67
CA GLY A 503 34.94 -0.76 27.50
C GLY A 503 35.23 -0.30 26.06
N ASP A 504 35.86 -1.14 25.24
CA ASP A 504 36.22 -0.85 23.85
C ASP A 504 35.04 -0.90 22.87
N TRP A 505 33.86 -1.37 23.32
CA TRP A 505 32.61 -1.24 22.59
C TRP A 505 32.21 0.23 22.44
N PHE A 506 32.48 1.03 23.47
CA PHE A 506 32.04 2.43 23.60
C PHE A 506 33.10 3.36 23.02
N LYS A 507 33.04 3.58 21.71
CA LYS A 507 33.88 4.57 21.01
C LYS A 507 33.12 5.90 20.87
N PRO A 508 33.82 7.04 20.79
CA PRO A 508 33.20 8.31 20.39
C PRO A 508 32.45 8.15 19.06
N ASP A 509 31.27 8.76 18.96
CA ASP A 509 30.39 8.74 17.77
C ASP A 509 29.94 7.34 17.28
N ALA A 510 30.13 6.30 18.10
CA ALA A 510 29.64 4.97 17.81
C ALA A 510 28.19 4.81 18.25
N HIS A 511 27.36 4.28 17.35
CA HIS A 511 26.01 3.83 17.67
C HIS A 511 26.04 2.34 17.99
N LEU A 512 25.40 1.95 19.09
CA LEU A 512 25.26 0.56 19.50
C LEU A 512 23.82 0.09 19.29
N TRP A 513 23.67 -1.03 18.61
CA TRP A 513 22.39 -1.68 18.35
C TRP A 513 22.34 -3.04 19.04
N ILE A 514 21.17 -3.40 19.56
CA ILE A 514 20.84 -4.79 19.86
C ILE A 514 20.03 -5.30 18.68
N ASP A 515 20.62 -6.18 17.88
CA ASP A 515 19.95 -6.91 16.81
C ASP A 515 19.45 -8.25 17.35
N LEU A 516 18.17 -8.53 17.20
CA LEU A 516 17.53 -9.72 17.75
C LEU A 516 17.54 -10.91 16.77
N GLY A 517 18.04 -10.70 15.55
CA GLY A 517 17.95 -11.67 14.46
C GLY A 517 16.49 -11.99 14.14
N GLN A 518 16.12 -13.26 14.24
CA GLN A 518 14.76 -13.70 14.00
C GLN A 518 13.90 -13.64 15.26
N VAL A 519 12.80 -12.89 15.18
CA VAL A 519 11.75 -12.80 16.20
C VAL A 519 10.42 -13.24 15.61
N LYS A 520 9.64 -14.01 16.38
CA LYS A 520 8.30 -14.43 16.02
C LYS A 520 7.33 -14.15 17.19
N ASN A 521 6.65 -13.00 17.23
CA ASN A 521 6.48 -12.01 16.15
C ASN A 521 6.87 -10.58 16.49
N LEU A 522 6.75 -10.14 17.76
CA LEU A 522 7.19 -8.82 18.21
C LEU A 522 8.12 -8.96 19.40
N ALA A 523 9.03 -8.01 19.59
CA ALA A 523 9.92 -7.96 20.76
C ALA A 523 9.98 -6.55 21.35
N GLU A 524 9.60 -6.42 22.61
CA GLU A 524 9.86 -5.22 23.42
C GLU A 524 11.18 -5.40 24.18
N VAL A 525 12.11 -4.47 24.01
CA VAL A 525 13.48 -4.59 24.55
C VAL A 525 13.70 -3.56 25.64
N SER A 526 14.29 -3.99 26.76
CA SER A 526 14.82 -3.09 27.77
C SER A 526 16.26 -3.47 28.13
N VAL A 527 17.05 -2.46 28.49
CA VAL A 527 18.43 -2.61 28.98
C VAL A 527 18.57 -1.84 30.27
N ASN A 528 19.02 -2.51 31.34
CA ASN A 528 19.16 -1.94 32.68
C ASN A 528 17.86 -1.28 33.19
N GLY A 529 16.71 -1.87 32.84
CA GLY A 529 15.38 -1.35 33.19
C GLY A 529 14.88 -0.20 32.31
N LYS A 530 15.67 0.29 31.35
CA LYS A 530 15.25 1.34 30.40
C LYS A 530 14.63 0.71 29.15
N PRO A 531 13.36 1.00 28.81
CA PRO A 531 12.73 0.51 27.59
C PRO A 531 13.34 1.20 26.36
N LEU A 532 13.60 0.43 25.31
CA LEU A 532 14.21 0.88 24.04
C LEU A 532 13.24 0.86 22.85
N GLY A 533 12.01 0.38 23.08
CA GLY A 533 10.97 0.31 22.06
C GLY A 533 10.57 -1.13 21.73
N ILE A 534 9.77 -1.27 20.67
CA ILE A 534 9.20 -2.54 20.23
C ILE A 534 9.62 -2.76 18.77
N ALA A 535 10.40 -3.81 18.53
CA ALA A 535 10.73 -4.30 17.21
C ALA A 535 9.60 -5.20 16.70
N TRP A 536 8.97 -4.82 15.59
CA TRP A 536 7.77 -5.47 15.06
C TRP A 536 7.90 -5.92 13.59
N LYS A 537 9.02 -5.61 12.94
CA LYS A 537 9.39 -6.04 11.59
C LYS A 537 10.90 -6.24 11.50
N THR A 538 11.34 -6.83 10.39
CA THR A 538 12.76 -6.88 10.05
C THR A 538 13.28 -5.49 9.65
N PRO A 539 14.57 -5.18 9.89
CA PRO A 539 15.43 -5.86 10.87
C PRO A 539 14.91 -5.66 12.30
N TYR A 540 14.89 -6.72 13.11
CA TYR A 540 14.43 -6.66 14.51
C TYR A 540 15.54 -6.08 15.40
N ARG A 541 15.77 -4.76 15.30
CA ARG A 541 16.84 -4.07 16.05
C ARG A 541 16.34 -2.86 16.82
N VAL A 542 17.03 -2.54 17.91
CA VAL A 542 16.77 -1.34 18.74
C VAL A 542 18.07 -0.59 19.04
N ASP A 543 18.01 0.74 19.09
CA ASP A 543 19.15 1.58 19.49
C ASP A 543 19.39 1.44 20.99
N ALA A 544 20.59 0.97 21.35
CA ALA A 544 21.04 0.74 22.72
C ALA A 544 22.20 1.66 23.13
N THR A 545 22.57 2.64 22.29
CA THR A 545 23.71 3.56 22.49
C THR A 545 23.68 4.24 23.85
N GLY A 546 22.51 4.75 24.24
CA GLY A 546 22.32 5.45 25.52
C GLY A 546 21.80 4.56 26.66
N ALA A 547 21.92 3.24 26.56
CA ALA A 547 21.39 2.30 27.56
C ALA A 547 22.41 1.22 27.99
N LEU A 548 23.24 0.76 27.05
CA LEU A 548 24.41 -0.07 27.38
C LEU A 548 25.47 0.77 28.09
N ARG A 549 26.19 0.14 29.03
CA ARG A 549 27.31 0.74 29.76
C ARG A 549 28.48 -0.25 29.86
N PRO A 550 29.73 0.22 30.05
CA PRO A 550 30.85 -0.67 30.35
C PRO A 550 30.55 -1.54 31.58
N GLY A 551 30.96 -2.81 31.52
CA GLY A 551 30.70 -3.79 32.55
C GLY A 551 29.36 -4.51 32.37
N GLU A 552 28.67 -4.77 33.47
CA GLU A 552 27.49 -5.62 33.48
C GLU A 552 26.22 -4.85 33.06
N ASN A 553 25.46 -5.47 32.14
CA ASN A 553 24.18 -4.98 31.64
C ASN A 553 23.11 -6.08 31.76
N ARG A 554 21.93 -5.73 32.27
CA ARG A 554 20.77 -6.62 32.25
C ARG A 554 19.94 -6.36 30.99
N ILE A 555 19.80 -7.35 30.14
CA ILE A 555 18.99 -7.30 28.92
C ILE A 555 17.71 -8.08 29.17
N GLU A 556 16.56 -7.45 28.87
CA GLU A 556 15.26 -8.11 28.85
C GLU A 556 14.61 -7.95 27.48
N ILE A 557 14.13 -9.06 26.93
CA ILE A 557 13.46 -9.11 25.64
C ILE A 557 12.11 -9.81 25.84
N LYS A 558 11.03 -9.04 25.84
CA LYS A 558 9.66 -9.55 25.94
C LYS A 558 9.13 -9.84 24.54
N VAL A 559 9.07 -11.11 24.19
CA VAL A 559 8.61 -11.59 22.87
C VAL A 559 7.15 -12.00 22.94
N THR A 560 6.36 -11.59 21.94
CA THR A 560 4.93 -11.93 21.82
C THR A 560 4.64 -12.54 20.45
N ASN A 561 3.99 -13.71 20.43
CA ASN A 561 3.50 -14.39 19.21
C ASN A 561 1.98 -14.22 19.07
N GLY A 562 1.35 -14.79 18.04
CA GLY A 562 -0.12 -14.83 17.89
C GLY A 562 -0.79 -16.01 18.62
N TRP A 563 -2.13 -15.99 18.71
CA TRP A 563 -2.92 -17.01 19.42
C TRP A 563 -2.97 -18.39 18.75
N ALA A 564 -2.59 -18.52 17.47
CA ALA A 564 -2.76 -19.74 16.70
C ALA A 564 -2.24 -21.00 17.43
N ASN A 565 -1.05 -20.94 18.03
CA ASN A 565 -0.43 -22.09 18.71
C ASN A 565 -1.23 -22.56 19.93
N ARG A 566 -1.72 -21.65 20.78
CA ARG A 566 -2.54 -22.00 21.93
C ARG A 566 -3.91 -22.53 21.52
N ILE A 567 -4.52 -21.96 20.48
CA ILE A 567 -5.79 -22.47 19.92
C ILE A 567 -5.60 -23.91 19.42
N ILE A 568 -4.50 -24.22 18.72
CA ILE A 568 -4.16 -25.57 18.27
C ILE A 568 -3.90 -26.50 19.47
N GLY A 569 -3.18 -26.01 20.48
CA GLY A 569 -2.88 -26.75 21.70
C GLY A 569 -4.14 -27.15 22.48
N ASP A 570 -5.16 -26.30 22.50
CA ASP A 570 -6.45 -26.58 23.14
C ASP A 570 -7.31 -27.60 22.38
N ARG A 571 -6.88 -27.99 21.16
CA ARG A 571 -7.52 -29.06 20.36
C ARG A 571 -6.86 -30.41 20.53
N GLN A 572 -5.74 -30.51 21.24
CA GLN A 572 -5.04 -31.78 21.39
C GLN A 572 -5.93 -32.79 22.13
N PRO A 573 -5.94 -34.09 21.74
CA PRO A 573 -6.79 -35.10 22.37
C PRO A 573 -6.56 -35.28 23.88
N ASN A 574 -5.35 -34.94 24.36
CA ASN A 574 -4.95 -35.03 25.75
C ASN A 574 -5.05 -33.69 26.50
N ALA A 575 -5.63 -32.64 25.90
CA ALA A 575 -5.83 -31.36 26.58
C ALA A 575 -6.89 -31.49 27.69
N THR A 576 -6.44 -31.43 28.95
CA THR A 576 -7.33 -31.50 30.13
C THR A 576 -7.85 -30.13 30.58
N LYS A 577 -7.20 -29.06 30.15
CA LYS A 577 -7.58 -27.66 30.39
C LYS A 577 -7.41 -26.87 29.09
N THR A 578 -8.38 -26.05 28.77
CA THR A 578 -8.30 -25.07 27.67
C THR A 578 -8.05 -23.68 28.23
N TYR A 579 -7.34 -22.87 27.45
CA TYR A 579 -6.96 -21.49 27.78
C TYR A 579 -7.65 -20.47 26.87
N THR A 580 -8.25 -20.95 25.78
CA THR A 580 -8.87 -20.13 24.75
C THR A 580 -10.37 -20.33 24.66
N PHE A 581 -11.06 -19.27 24.26
CA PHE A 581 -12.42 -19.25 23.78
C PHE A 581 -12.43 -18.58 22.41
N THR A 582 -12.98 -19.29 21.42
CA THR A 582 -13.15 -18.83 20.04
C THR A 582 -14.59 -19.15 19.62
N SER A 583 -15.31 -18.18 19.04
CA SER A 583 -16.67 -18.45 18.56
C SER A 583 -16.72 -19.50 17.44
N PRO A 584 -15.84 -19.46 16.42
CA PRO A 584 -15.67 -20.53 15.45
C PRO A 584 -14.55 -21.51 15.85
N LYS A 585 -14.61 -22.72 15.30
CA LYS A 585 -13.52 -23.70 15.41
C LYS A 585 -12.50 -23.48 14.28
N PHE A 586 -11.52 -22.61 14.51
CA PHE A 586 -10.53 -22.24 13.48
C PHE A 586 -9.53 -23.34 13.13
N TYR A 587 -9.12 -24.14 14.10
CA TYR A 587 -8.04 -25.13 13.94
C TYR A 587 -8.46 -26.54 14.34
N LYS A 588 -7.84 -27.52 13.67
CA LYS A 588 -7.82 -28.93 14.07
C LYS A 588 -6.55 -29.21 14.88
N ALA A 589 -6.52 -30.32 15.62
CA ALA A 589 -5.36 -30.72 16.42
C ALA A 589 -4.08 -30.95 15.60
N ASN A 590 -4.21 -31.31 14.32
CA ASN A 590 -3.10 -31.58 13.41
C ASN A 590 -2.67 -30.37 12.56
N ALA A 591 -3.22 -29.18 12.84
CA ALA A 591 -2.78 -27.97 12.14
C ALA A 591 -1.30 -27.66 12.48
N PRO A 592 -0.51 -27.17 11.52
CA PRO A 592 0.89 -26.85 11.76
C PRO A 592 1.02 -25.67 12.74
N LEU A 593 1.95 -25.79 13.69
CA LEU A 593 2.28 -24.71 14.61
C LEU A 593 3.06 -23.61 13.88
N GLN A 594 2.83 -22.38 14.31
CA GLN A 594 3.56 -21.21 13.83
C GLN A 594 4.91 -21.11 14.56
N PRO A 595 6.01 -20.78 13.88
CA PRO A 595 7.24 -20.38 14.54
C PRO A 595 6.96 -19.29 15.59
N SER A 596 7.55 -19.39 16.78
CA SER A 596 7.33 -18.42 17.85
C SER A 596 8.49 -18.33 18.83
N GLY A 597 8.68 -17.14 19.40
CA GLY A 597 9.74 -16.84 20.35
C GLY A 597 10.90 -16.03 19.78
N LEU A 598 11.95 -15.89 20.59
CA LEU A 598 13.23 -15.32 20.20
C LEU A 598 14.08 -16.43 19.60
N LEU A 599 14.28 -16.40 18.28
CA LEU A 599 15.03 -17.41 17.53
C LEU A 599 16.50 -16.99 17.36
N GLY A 600 16.77 -15.69 17.33
CA GLY A 600 18.13 -15.16 17.26
C GLY A 600 18.78 -15.28 15.88
N PRO A 601 20.12 -15.21 15.81
CA PRO A 601 21.02 -14.89 16.93
C PRO A 601 20.78 -13.45 17.42
N VAL A 602 20.92 -13.23 18.73
CA VAL A 602 20.95 -11.87 19.30
C VAL A 602 22.38 -11.36 19.26
N GLN A 603 22.61 -10.17 18.71
CA GLN A 603 23.92 -9.58 18.55
C GLN A 603 23.96 -8.13 19.05
N VAL A 604 25.13 -7.72 19.55
CA VAL A 604 25.46 -6.31 19.74
C VAL A 604 26.25 -5.85 18.53
N ILE A 605 25.72 -4.86 17.82
CA ILE A 605 26.33 -4.29 16.62
C ILE A 605 26.77 -2.86 16.92
N ARG A 606 27.96 -2.50 16.46
CA ARG A 606 28.44 -1.12 16.46
C ARG A 606 28.41 -0.55 15.06
N ALA A 607 27.68 0.53 14.86
CA ALA A 607 27.76 1.36 13.67
C ALA A 607 28.71 2.54 13.93
N VAL A 608 29.70 2.72 13.05
CA VAL A 608 30.61 3.89 13.07
C VAL A 608 30.54 4.55 11.70
N HIS A 609 30.28 5.84 11.64
CA HIS A 609 30.39 6.58 10.39
C HIS A 609 31.86 6.67 9.98
N GLU A 610 32.17 6.41 8.71
CA GLU A 610 33.51 6.69 8.20
C GLU A 610 33.85 8.16 8.47
N ALA A 611 34.99 8.38 9.13
CA ALA A 611 35.50 9.73 9.33
C ALA A 611 35.61 10.40 7.95
N LYS A 612 35.05 11.62 7.81
CA LYS A 612 35.21 12.41 6.58
C LYS A 612 36.69 12.40 6.21
N SER A 613 37.03 11.79 5.07
CA SER A 613 38.36 12.00 4.52
C SER A 613 38.46 13.49 4.21
N VAL A 614 39.22 14.19 5.04
CA VAL A 614 39.61 15.56 4.76
C VAL A 614 40.56 15.45 3.56
N LYS A 615 40.06 15.79 2.37
CA LYS A 615 40.89 16.12 1.22
C LYS A 615 40.54 17.52 0.76
#